data_AF-A0A151UJR6-F1
#
_entry.id   AF-A0A151UJR6-F1
#
_cell.length_a   1.000
_cell.length_b   1.000
_cell.length_c   1.000
_cell.angle_alpha   90.00
_cell.angle_beta   90.00
_cell.angle_gamma   90.00
#
_symmetry.space_group_name_H-M   'P 1'
#
loop_
_entity.id
_entity.type
_entity.pdbx_description
1 polymer ?
#
loop_
_entity_poly.entity_id
_entity_poly.type
_entity_poly.pdbx_seq_one_letter_code
_entity_poly.pdbx_strand_id
1 'polypeptide(L)'
;MARSIAIFLATTKEKIIGEVFNIGDNKLNISLSRLGNFICSCIHGIIVKSDESIIDNRSYRVDFSSIRNKVWFTDKYDLNKNIK
;
A
#
# COMPACT_ATOMS: atom_id res chain seq x y z
N MET A 1 7.75 -3.68 0.47
CA MET A 1 8.29 -3.36 1.82
C MET A 1 9.79 -3.63 1.97
N ALA A 2 10.32 -4.86 1.81
CA ALA A 2 11.75 -5.15 2.08
C ALA A 2 12.77 -4.16 1.46
N ARG A 3 12.52 -3.68 0.24
CA ARG A 3 13.36 -2.67 -0.43
C ARG A 3 13.49 -1.35 0.35
N SER A 4 12.46 -0.90 1.07
CA SER A 4 12.55 0.34 1.84
C SER A 4 13.56 0.20 2.99
N ILE A 5 13.63 -0.97 3.63
CA ILE A 5 14.59 -1.25 4.71
C ILE A 5 16.02 -1.12 4.19
N ALA A 6 16.32 -1.73 3.04
CA ALA A 6 17.63 -1.62 2.41
C ALA A 6 17.99 -0.16 2.08
N ILE A 7 17.02 0.64 1.63
CA ILE A 7 17.23 2.08 1.37
C ILE A 7 17.54 2.83 2.66
N PHE A 8 16.83 2.55 3.76
CA PHE A 8 17.11 3.19 5.05
C PHE A 8 18.50 2.84 5.58
N LEU A 9 18.93 1.58 5.44
CA LEU A 9 20.28 1.15 5.82
C LEU A 9 21.38 1.80 4.97
N ALA A 10 21.08 2.14 3.72
CA ALA A 10 22.02 2.79 2.80
C ALA A 10 21.94 4.34 2.82
N THR A 11 20.99 4.92 3.56
CA THR A 11 20.77 6.37 3.62
C THR A 11 21.56 6.99 4.76
N THR A 12 21.97 8.25 4.60
CA THR A 12 22.68 8.97 5.67
C THR A 12 21.76 9.25 6.85
N LYS A 13 22.30 9.11 8.06
CA LYS A 13 21.56 9.25 9.32
C LYS A 13 20.80 10.58 9.41
N GLU A 14 21.40 11.66 8.93
CA GLU A 14 20.87 13.03 8.99
C GLU A 14 19.55 13.18 8.21
N LYS A 15 19.31 12.33 7.21
CA LYS A 15 18.07 12.37 6.42
C LYS A 15 16.88 11.68 7.08
N ILE A 16 17.12 10.83 8.09
CA ILE A 16 16.11 9.89 8.60
C ILE A 16 15.99 9.87 10.13
N ILE A 17 16.90 10.51 10.85
CA ILE A 17 16.87 10.53 12.32
C ILE A 17 15.63 11.27 12.85
N GLY A 18 14.91 10.64 13.77
CA GLY A 18 13.72 11.21 14.41
C GLY A 18 12.46 11.21 13.54
N GLU A 19 12.54 10.66 12.33
CA GLU A 19 11.42 10.64 11.39
C GLU A 19 10.66 9.31 11.44
N VAL A 20 9.34 9.38 11.26
CA VAL A 20 8.48 8.21 11.06
C VAL A 20 7.96 8.24 9.62
N PHE A 21 8.22 7.17 8.88
CA PHE A 21 7.82 7.06 7.48
C PHE A 21 6.76 5.98 7.30
N ASN A 22 5.64 6.36 6.69
CA ASN A 22 4.72 5.39 6.10
C ASN A 22 5.39 4.74 4.88
N ILE A 23 5.30 3.41 4.76
CA ILE A 23 5.87 2.66 3.63
C ILE A 23 4.72 2.11 2.78
N GLY A 24 4.68 2.50 1.50
CA GLY A 24 3.64 2.08 0.56
C GLY A 24 3.51 3.05 -0.61
N ASP A 25 2.38 3.01 -1.31
CA ASP A 25 2.06 3.96 -2.38
C ASP A 25 0.63 4.48 -2.25
N ASN A 26 0.45 5.78 -2.53
CA ASN A 26 -0.84 6.47 -2.46
C ASN A 26 -1.86 5.84 -3.42
N LYS A 27 -1.39 5.24 -4.52
CA LYS A 27 -2.22 4.51 -5.49
C LYS A 27 -2.88 3.26 -4.92
N LEU A 28 -2.32 2.71 -3.83
CA LEU A 28 -2.80 1.51 -3.16
C LEU A 28 -3.73 1.83 -1.97
N ASN A 29 -4.06 3.10 -1.72
CA ASN A 29 -5.16 3.47 -0.82
C ASN A 29 -6.51 3.09 -1.46
N ILE A 30 -6.90 1.82 -1.40
CA ILE A 30 -8.14 1.29 -1.96
C ILE A 30 -9.03 0.69 -0.86
N SER A 31 -10.35 0.70 -1.09
CA SER A 31 -11.29 0.04 -0.18
C SER A 31 -11.21 -1.48 -0.30
N LEU A 32 -11.62 -2.20 0.74
CA LEU A 32 -11.77 -3.65 0.72
C LEU A 32 -12.71 -4.11 -0.40
N SER A 33 -13.82 -3.41 -0.61
CA SER A 33 -14.75 -3.68 -1.71
C SER A 33 -14.08 -3.58 -3.08
N ARG A 34 -13.26 -2.55 -3.29
CA ARG A 34 -12.53 -2.36 -4.54
C ARG A 34 -11.46 -3.44 -4.74
N LEU A 35 -10.74 -3.81 -3.67
CA LEU A 35 -9.76 -4.90 -3.72
C LEU A 35 -10.43 -6.25 -4.03
N GLY A 36 -11.57 -6.56 -3.40
CA GLY A 36 -12.32 -7.77 -3.66
C GLY A 36 -12.78 -7.85 -5.12
N ASN A 37 -13.39 -6.78 -5.63
CA ASN A 37 -13.84 -6.73 -7.03
C ASN A 37 -12.66 -6.87 -8.00
N PHE A 38 -11.51 -6.30 -7.64
CA PHE A 38 -10.28 -6.44 -8.41
C PHE A 38 -9.81 -7.90 -8.49
N ILE A 39 -9.78 -8.62 -7.35
CA ILE A 39 -9.45 -10.05 -7.32
C ILE A 39 -10.41 -10.89 -8.18
N CYS A 40 -11.72 -10.64 -8.09
CA CYS A 40 -12.72 -11.32 -8.93
C CYS A 40 -12.52 -11.06 -10.43
N SER A 41 -11.95 -9.92 -10.82
CA SER A 41 -11.61 -9.66 -12.22
C SER A 41 -10.38 -10.44 -12.71
N CYS A 42 -9.50 -10.87 -11.81
CA CYS A 42 -8.31 -11.65 -12.13
C CYS A 42 -8.57 -13.16 -12.16
N ILE A 43 -9.52 -13.65 -11.35
CA ILE A 43 -9.73 -15.09 -11.16
C ILE A 43 -11.19 -15.45 -11.45
N HIS A 44 -11.40 -16.34 -12.41
CA HIS A 44 -12.73 -16.78 -12.81
C HIS A 44 -13.38 -17.66 -11.75
N GLY A 45 -14.70 -17.50 -11.57
CA GLY A 45 -15.50 -18.34 -10.68
C GLY A 45 -15.52 -17.92 -9.21
N ILE A 46 -14.85 -16.82 -8.84
CA ILE A 46 -14.95 -16.24 -7.50
C ILE A 46 -15.92 -15.05 -7.49
N ILE A 47 -16.63 -14.87 -6.37
CA ILE A 47 -17.54 -13.75 -6.14
C ILE A 47 -17.18 -13.04 -4.83
N VAL A 48 -17.32 -11.71 -4.80
CA VAL A 48 -17.27 -10.93 -3.55
C VAL A 48 -18.63 -11.02 -2.88
N LYS A 49 -18.66 -11.38 -1.59
CA LYS A 49 -19.84 -11.20 -0.73
C LYS A 49 -19.58 -10.04 0.22
N SER A 50 -20.46 -9.05 0.21
CA SER A 50 -20.48 -7.97 1.19
C SER A 50 -21.53 -8.27 2.26
N ASP A 51 -21.16 -8.07 3.52
CA ASP A 51 -22.06 -8.16 4.66
C ASP A 51 -22.15 -6.78 5.32
N GLU A 52 -23.29 -6.12 5.14
CA GLU A 52 -23.53 -4.77 5.67
C GLU A 52 -23.71 -4.74 7.19
N SER A 53 -23.87 -5.89 7.85
CA SER A 53 -23.89 -5.98 9.31
C SER A 53 -22.50 -5.86 9.93
N ILE A 54 -21.44 -6.07 9.14
CA ILE A 54 -20.04 -5.98 9.56
C ILE A 54 -19.46 -4.67 9.04
N ILE A 55 -19.74 -3.58 9.74
CA ILE A 55 -19.30 -2.24 9.35
C ILE A 55 -17.93 -1.95 9.96
N ASP A 56 -16.91 -1.89 9.10
CA ASP A 56 -15.62 -1.31 9.45
C ASP A 56 -15.59 0.17 9.05
N ASN A 57 -15.81 1.06 10.03
CA ASN A 57 -15.78 2.51 9.81
C ASN A 57 -14.36 3.08 9.64
N ARG A 58 -13.32 2.25 9.69
CA ARG A 58 -11.94 2.72 9.55
C ARG A 58 -11.66 3.10 8.11
N SER A 59 -11.47 4.39 7.86
CA SER A 59 -11.01 4.92 6.59
C SER A 59 -9.63 5.54 6.77
N TYR A 60 -8.59 4.71 6.72
CA TYR A 60 -7.21 5.19 6.75
C TYR A 60 -6.72 5.43 5.33
N ARG A 61 -6.73 6.70 4.92
CA ARG A 61 -5.91 7.15 3.80
C ARG A 61 -4.57 7.58 4.34
N VAL A 62 -3.53 6.83 4.00
CA VAL A 62 -2.18 7.11 4.44
C VAL A 62 -1.48 7.91 3.35
N ASP A 63 -0.79 9.00 3.72
CA ASP A 63 0.06 9.74 2.80
C ASP A 63 1.49 9.19 2.82
N PHE A 64 1.98 8.79 1.65
CA PHE A 64 3.33 8.28 1.41
C PHE A 64 4.26 9.32 0.79
N SER A 65 3.89 10.62 0.77
CA SER A 65 4.71 11.67 0.17
C SER A 65 6.03 11.90 0.93
N SER A 66 6.05 11.76 2.26
CA SER A 66 7.27 11.96 3.07
C SER A 66 8.42 11.03 2.65
N ILE A 67 8.16 9.73 2.57
CA ILE A 67 9.19 8.74 2.18
C ILE A 67 9.63 8.92 0.72
N ARG A 68 8.71 9.36 -0.14
CA ARG A 68 8.97 9.64 -1.55
C ARG A 68 9.89 10.83 -1.74
N ASN A 69 9.67 11.90 -0.96
CA ASN A 69 10.40 13.14 -1.09
C ASN A 69 11.75 13.13 -0.36
N LYS A 70 11.84 12.51 0.84
CA LYS A 70 13.07 12.52 1.65
C LYS A 70 14.06 11.43 1.28
N VAL A 71 13.58 10.22 1.01
CA VAL A 71 14.43 9.03 0.74
C VAL A 71 14.21 8.44 -0.65
N TRP A 72 13.46 9.12 -1.52
CA TRP A 72 13.25 8.74 -2.92
C TRP A 72 12.68 7.33 -3.09
N PHE A 73 11.93 6.86 -2.09
CA PHE A 73 11.27 5.57 -2.15
C PHE A 73 9.99 5.66 -2.98
N THR A 74 9.84 4.74 -3.92
CA THR A 74 8.60 4.49 -4.65
C THR A 74 8.34 2.99 -4.65
N ASP A 75 7.09 2.61 -4.41
CA ASP A 75 6.69 1.22 -4.58
C ASP A 75 6.58 0.87 -6.06
N LYS A 76 6.93 -0.38 -6.40
CA LYS A 76 6.88 -0.91 -7.77
C LYS A 76 5.78 -1.96 -7.95
N TYR A 77 5.04 -2.29 -6.89
CA TYR A 77 3.94 -3.24 -6.98
C TYR A 77 2.74 -2.64 -7.70
N ASP A 78 2.28 -3.38 -8.71
CA ASP A 78 1.05 -3.13 -9.45
C ASP A 78 0.12 -4.31 -9.22
N LEU A 79 -1.09 -4.04 -8.72
CA LEU A 79 -2.06 -5.08 -8.41
C LEU A 79 -2.37 -5.95 -9.65
N ASN A 80 -2.40 -5.38 -10.86
CA ASN A 80 -2.66 -6.12 -12.10
C ASN A 80 -1.61 -7.17 -12.42
N LYS A 81 -0.38 -6.99 -11.95
CA LYS A 81 0.74 -7.88 -12.26
C LYS A 81 0.99 -8.94 -11.18
N ASN A 82 0.41 -8.75 -9.99
CA ASN A 82 0.79 -9.50 -8.79
C ASN A 82 -0.35 -10.34 -8.20
N ILE A 83 -1.56 -10.27 -8.76
CA ILE A 83 -2.65 -11.21 -8.45
C ILE A 83 -2.68 -12.26 -9.56
N LYS A 84 -2.45 -13.53 -9.19
CA LYS A 84 -2.44 -14.70 -10.06
C LYS A 84 -3.36 -15.76 -9.52
#